data_AF-A0A2W0HHD0-F1
#
_entry.id   AF-A0A2W0HHD0-F1
#
_cell.length_a   1.000
_cell.length_b   1.000
_cell.length_c   1.000
_cell.angle_alpha   90.00
_cell.angle_beta   90.00
_cell.angle_gamma   90.00
#
_symmetry.space_group_name_H-M   'P 1'
#
loop_
_entity.id
_entity.type
_entity.pdbx_description
1 polymer ?
#
loop_
_entity_poly.entity_id
_entity_poly.type
_entity_poly.pdbx_seq_one_letter_code
_entity_poly.pdbx_strand_id
1 'polypeptide(L)'
;MKIVLLGLVSQIVFILFISVFGFIRLSMYHHFGVYSVALPELFLGVISFLCGVYGLFKKVNYKLSLPVTIFGFLICLWFIVLYLLPEAGIPPAIPWFYSE
;
A
#
# COMPACT_ATOMS: atom_id res chain seq x y z
N MET A 1 16.28 -14.79 6.85
CA MET A 1 16.33 -14.19 5.50
C MET A 1 15.03 -14.35 4.72
N LYS A 2 14.40 -15.54 4.66
CA LYS A 2 13.18 -15.79 3.86
C LYS A 2 12.04 -14.78 4.07
N ILE A 3 11.81 -14.35 5.32
CA ILE A 3 10.75 -13.37 5.65
C ILE A 3 11.06 -11.98 5.07
N VAL A 4 12.30 -11.51 5.19
CA VAL A 4 12.70 -10.20 4.63
C VAL A 4 12.66 -10.24 3.09
N LEU A 5 12.99 -11.39 2.50
CA LEU A 5 12.84 -11.62 1.06
C LEU A 5 11.37 -11.54 0.63
N LEU A 6 10.43 -12.09 1.42
CA LEU A 6 9.00 -11.95 1.15
C LEU A 6 8.58 -10.46 1.14
N GLY A 7 9.09 -9.68 2.10
CA GLY A 7 8.86 -8.23 2.12
C GLY A 7 9.40 -7.51 0.89
N LEU A 8 10.57 -7.93 0.39
CA LEU A 8 11.15 -7.41 -0.86
C LEU A 8 10.30 -7.80 -2.09
N VAL A 9 9.89 -9.07 -2.18
CA VAL A 9 9.02 -9.55 -3.27
C VAL A 9 7.71 -8.77 -3.30
N SER A 10 7.12 -8.50 -2.13
CA SER A 10 5.93 -7.66 -2.02
C SER A 10 6.13 -6.25 -2.58
N GLN A 11 7.29 -5.62 -2.35
CA GLN A 11 7.63 -4.32 -2.93
C GLN A 11 7.78 -4.39 -4.45
N ILE A 12 8.42 -5.44 -4.96
CA ILE A 12 8.59 -5.64 -6.40
C ILE A 12 7.22 -5.82 -7.07
N VAL A 13 6.33 -6.61 -6.47
CA VAL A 13 4.95 -6.79 -6.95
C VAL A 13 4.21 -5.45 -6.97
N PHE A 14 4.32 -4.67 -5.90
CA PHE A 14 3.73 -3.32 -5.85
C PHE A 14 4.25 -2.43 -6.98
N ILE A 15 5.57 -2.34 -7.16
CA ILE A 15 6.19 -1.50 -8.21
C ILE A 15 5.73 -1.94 -9.60
N LEU A 16 5.72 -3.25 -9.87
CA LEU A 16 5.25 -3.79 -11.14
C LEU A 16 3.77 -3.47 -11.38
N PHE A 17 2.95 -3.56 -10.33
CA PHE A 17 1.53 -3.27 -10.42
C PHE A 17 1.26 -1.81 -10.78
N ILE A 18 1.96 -0.86 -10.15
CA ILE A 18 1.78 0.58 -10.43
C ILE A 18 2.40 1.02 -11.76
N SER A 19 3.47 0.34 -12.23
CA SER A 19 4.20 0.75 -13.43
C SER A 19 3.75 -0.02 -14.68
N VAL A 20 4.04 -1.31 -14.75
CA VAL A 20 3.80 -2.17 -15.92
C VAL A 20 2.31 -2.46 -16.09
N PHE A 21 1.61 -2.72 -14.98
CA PHE A 21 0.19 -3.06 -14.99
C PHE A 21 -0.71 -1.86 -14.67
N GLY A 22 -0.23 -0.63 -14.86
CA GLY A 22 -0.99 0.58 -14.58
C GLY A 22 -2.33 0.67 -15.32
N PHE A 23 -2.44 0.09 -16.52
CA PHE A 23 -3.70 0.01 -17.27
C PHE A 23 -4.72 -0.93 -16.60
N ILE A 24 -4.27 -2.05 -16.02
CA ILE A 24 -5.12 -2.97 -15.25
C ILE A 24 -5.62 -2.25 -14.00
N ARG A 25 -4.70 -1.57 -13.30
CA ARG A 25 -5.01 -0.75 -12.13
C ARG A 25 -6.09 0.29 -12.45
N LEU A 26 -5.96 1.03 -13.56
CA LEU A 26 -6.94 2.03 -13.98
C LEU A 26 -8.30 1.38 -14.36
N SER A 27 -8.27 0.24 -15.06
CA SER A 27 -9.47 -0.52 -15.38
C SER A 27 -10.23 -0.98 -14.13
N MET A 28 -9.52 -1.51 -13.13
CA MET A 28 -10.11 -1.91 -11.85
C MET A 28 -10.68 -0.71 -11.08
N TYR A 29 -9.97 0.41 -11.06
CA TYR A 29 -10.45 1.66 -10.47
C TYR A 29 -11.79 2.10 -11.08
N HIS A 30 -11.92 2.06 -12.41
CA HIS A 30 -13.15 2.46 -13.09
C HIS A 30 -14.30 1.47 -12.92
N HIS A 31 -14.02 0.16 -12.87
CA HIS A 31 -15.07 -0.87 -12.87
C HIS A 31 -15.54 -1.23 -11.45
N PHE A 32 -14.63 -1.24 -10.47
CA PHE A 32 -14.88 -1.70 -9.10
C PHE A 32 -14.68 -0.60 -8.05
N GLY A 33 -14.31 0.62 -8.47
CA GLY A 33 -14.08 1.75 -7.59
C GLY A 33 -12.69 1.77 -6.94
N VAL A 34 -12.40 2.86 -6.24
CA VAL A 34 -11.06 3.20 -5.71
C VAL A 34 -10.50 2.12 -4.77
N TYR A 35 -11.31 1.65 -3.82
CA TYR A 35 -10.85 0.73 -2.77
C TYR A 35 -10.49 -0.66 -3.28
N SER A 36 -11.03 -1.07 -4.43
CA SER A 36 -10.70 -2.35 -5.07
C SER A 36 -9.21 -2.44 -5.43
N VAL A 37 -8.59 -1.28 -5.70
CA VAL A 37 -7.17 -1.13 -6.00
C VAL A 37 -6.38 -0.74 -4.74
N ALA A 38 -6.92 0.18 -3.96
CA ALA A 38 -6.21 0.77 -2.82
C ALA A 38 -5.95 -0.25 -1.69
N LEU A 39 -6.89 -1.15 -1.40
CA LEU A 39 -6.74 -2.13 -0.31
C LEU A 39 -5.66 -3.19 -0.60
N PRO A 40 -5.61 -3.83 -1.79
CA PRO A 40 -4.50 -4.72 -2.15
C PRO A 40 -3.13 -4.03 -2.12
N GLU A 41 -3.05 -2.79 -2.61
CA GLU A 41 -1.81 -2.00 -2.59
C GLU A 41 -1.34 -1.73 -1.16
N LEU A 42 -2.24 -1.32 -0.26
CA LEU A 42 -1.95 -1.13 1.16
C LEU A 42 -1.50 -2.44 1.81
N PHE A 43 -2.17 -3.55 1.49
CA PHE A 43 -1.85 -4.87 2.05
C PHE A 43 -0.41 -5.30 1.72
N LEU A 44 0.05 -5.05 0.48
CA LEU A 44 1.44 -5.26 0.10
C LEU A 44 2.39 -4.36 0.93
N GLY A 45 2.06 -3.08 1.09
CA GLY A 45 2.83 -2.16 1.94
C GLY A 45 2.98 -2.66 3.38
N VAL A 46 1.87 -3.06 4.00
CA VAL A 46 1.83 -3.55 5.38
C VAL A 46 2.63 -4.85 5.55
N ILE A 47 2.44 -5.84 4.66
CA ILE A 47 3.24 -7.08 4.69
C ILE A 47 4.72 -6.76 4.59
N SER A 48 5.09 -5.89 3.64
CA SER A 48 6.47 -5.52 3.42
C SER A 48 7.08 -4.85 4.65
N PHE A 49 6.36 -3.88 5.23
CA PHE A 49 6.76 -3.20 6.44
C PHE A 49 6.96 -4.18 7.60
N LEU A 50 5.98 -5.02 7.89
CA LEU A 50 6.06 -6.01 8.97
C LEU A 50 7.21 -7.01 8.77
N CYS A 51 7.46 -7.45 7.54
CA CYS A 51 8.59 -8.33 7.21
C CYS A 51 9.94 -7.64 7.47
N GLY A 52 10.06 -6.35 7.10
CA GLY A 52 11.25 -5.54 7.36
C GLY A 52 11.49 -5.33 8.86
N VAL A 53 10.46 -4.89 9.59
CA VAL A 53 10.52 -4.70 11.04
C VAL A 53 10.88 -6.00 11.75
N TYR A 54 10.28 -7.12 11.37
CA TYR A 54 10.65 -8.44 11.90
C TYR A 54 12.13 -8.76 11.64
N GLY A 55 12.64 -8.48 10.44
CA GLY A 55 14.04 -8.63 10.08
C GLY A 55 14.99 -7.79 10.94
N LEU A 56 14.61 -6.54 11.23
CA LEU A 56 15.35 -5.64 12.12
C LEU A 56 15.39 -6.18 13.56
N PHE A 57 14.24 -6.60 14.11
CA PHE A 57 14.16 -7.17 15.46
C PHE A 57 15.01 -8.43 15.62
N LYS A 58 15.01 -9.30 14.61
CA LYS A 58 15.83 -10.52 14.61
C LYS A 58 17.28 -10.28 14.19
N LYS A 59 17.70 -9.02 13.96
CA LYS A 59 19.04 -8.64 13.48
C LYS A 59 19.46 -9.41 12.22
N VAL A 60 18.49 -9.81 11.41
CA VAL A 60 18.73 -10.56 10.17
C VAL A 60 19.13 -9.57 9.10
N ASN A 61 20.40 -9.63 8.67
CA ASN A 61 20.98 -8.84 7.58
C ASN A 61 20.42 -7.41 7.50
N TYR A 62 20.91 -6.54 8.40
CA TYR A 62 20.46 -5.17 8.55
C TYR A 62 20.41 -4.38 7.23
N LYS A 63 21.37 -4.64 6.33
CA LYS A 63 21.46 -3.99 5.01
C LYS A 63 20.24 -4.24 4.13
N LEU A 64 19.56 -5.38 4.31
CA LEU A 64 18.34 -5.73 3.58
C LEU A 64 17.08 -5.33 4.37
N SER A 65 17.07 -5.55 5.69
CA SER A 65 15.89 -5.31 6.52
C SER A 65 15.54 -3.82 6.66
N LEU A 66 16.54 -2.95 6.73
CA LEU A 66 16.33 -1.50 6.82
C LEU A 66 15.61 -0.92 5.58
N PRO A 67 16.12 -1.11 4.34
CA PRO A 67 15.43 -0.58 3.17
C PRO A 67 14.04 -1.21 2.98
N VAL A 68 13.89 -2.52 3.25
CA VAL A 68 12.57 -3.17 3.18
C VAL A 68 11.58 -2.50 4.15
N THR A 69 12.02 -2.15 5.36
CA THR A 69 11.16 -1.43 6.31
C THR A 69 10.78 -0.04 5.80
N ILE A 70 11.77 0.74 5.35
CA ILE A 70 11.55 2.12 4.88
C ILE A 70 10.60 2.13 3.67
N PHE A 71 10.85 1.29 2.67
CA PHE A 71 10.00 1.21 1.49
C PHE A 71 8.60 0.69 1.83
N GLY A 72 8.45 -0.29 2.71
CA GLY A 72 7.13 -0.75 3.18
C GLY A 72 6.33 0.38 3.83
N PHE A 73 6.98 1.19 4.66
CA PHE A 73 6.37 2.37 5.26
C PHE A 73 5.98 3.42 4.21
N LEU A 74 6.85 3.69 3.23
CA LEU A 74 6.55 4.62 2.12
C LEU A 74 5.35 4.16 1.27
N ILE A 75 5.19 2.86 1.03
CA ILE A 75 4.01 2.31 0.34
C ILE A 75 2.74 2.56 1.17
N CYS A 76 2.81 2.44 2.50
CA CYS A 76 1.67 2.74 3.36
C CYS A 76 1.33 4.25 3.32
N LEU A 77 2.34 5.13 3.33
CA LEU A 77 2.14 6.57 3.17
C LEU A 77 1.54 6.92 1.80
N TRP A 78 1.99 6.25 0.75
CA TRP A 78 1.43 6.39 -0.60
C TRP A 78 -0.08 6.16 -0.62
N PHE A 79 -0.57 5.14 0.10
CA PHE A 79 -2.01 4.90 0.23
C PHE A 79 -2.74 6.09 0.88
N ILE A 80 -2.18 6.66 1.94
CA ILE A 80 -2.78 7.82 2.62
C ILE A 80 -2.87 9.02 1.67
N VAL A 81 -1.79 9.33 0.98
CA VAL A 81 -1.70 10.53 0.12
C VAL A 81 -2.57 10.39 -1.12
N LEU A 82 -2.62 9.22 -1.77
CA LEU A 82 -3.35 9.06 -3.02
C LEU A 82 -4.81 8.65 -2.87
N TYR A 83 -5.19 7.99 -1.78
CA TYR A 83 -6.56 7.48 -1.62
C TYR A 83 -7.31 8.20 -0.50
N LEU A 84 -6.75 8.27 0.71
CA LEU A 84 -7.45 8.89 1.84
C LEU A 84 -7.51 10.43 1.75
N LEU A 85 -6.43 11.07 1.33
CA LEU A 85 -6.35 12.53 1.31
C LEU A 85 -7.35 13.17 0.32
N PRO A 86 -7.56 12.65 -0.90
CA PRO A 86 -8.62 13.14 -1.79
C PRO A 86 -10.03 12.93 -1.23
N GLU A 87 -10.25 11.85 -0.48
CA GLU A 87 -11.55 11.56 0.15
C GLU A 87 -11.85 12.48 1.35
N ALA A 88 -10.82 13.00 2.02
CA ALA A 88 -11.01 13.93 3.13
C ALA A 88 -11.69 15.26 2.73
N GLY A 89 -11.65 15.62 1.44
CA GLY A 89 -12.31 16.82 0.90
C GLY A 89 -13.77 16.62 0.49
N ILE A 90 -14.27 15.37 0.45
CA ILE A 90 -15.64 15.05 0.03
C ILE A 90 -16.26 14.21 1.16
N PRO A 91 -16.83 14.83 2.20
CA PRO A 91 -17.50 14.06 3.24
C PRO A 91 -18.58 13.20 2.58
N PRO A 92 -18.72 11.91 2.95
CA PRO A 92 -19.80 11.10 2.46
C PRO A 92 -21.11 11.83 2.75
N ALA A 93 -22.04 11.87 1.78
CA ALA A 93 -23.33 12.49 1.98
C ALA A 93 -24.01 11.80 3.17
N ILE A 94 -24.00 12.44 4.34
CA ILE A 94 -24.67 11.94 5.53
C ILE A 94 -26.15 12.24 5.30
N PRO A 95 -27.02 11.25 5.03
CA PRO A 95 -28.39 11.50 4.59
C PRO A 95 -29.20 12.33 5.62
N TRP A 96 -28.80 12.30 6.89
CA TRP A 96 -29.42 13.05 7.98
C TRP A 96 -29.02 14.53 8.07
N PHE A 97 -27.91 14.95 7.47
CA PHE A 97 -27.44 16.35 7.51
C PHE A 97 -27.95 17.18 6.32
N TYR A 98 -28.45 16.51 5.28
CA TYR A 98 -29.02 17.11 4.08
C TYR A 98 -30.49 16.69 3.99
N SER A 99 -31.28 16.98 5.02
CA SER A 99 -32.74 17.00 4.87
C SER A 99 -33.09 18.25 4.06
N GLU A 100 -33.74 18.08 2.91
CA GLU A 100 -34.36 19.18 2.16
C GLU A 100 -35.23 20.07 3.06
#